data_AF-A0AAW4R4M6-F1
#
_entry.id   AF-A0AAW4R4M6-F1
#
_cell.length_a   1.000
_cell.length_b   1.000
_cell.length_c   1.000
_cell.angle_alpha   90.00
_cell.angle_beta   90.00
_cell.angle_gamma   90.00
#
_symmetry.space_group_name_H-M   'P 1'
#
loop_
_entity.id
_entity.type
_entity.pdbx_description
1 polymer ?
#
loop_
_entity_poly.entity_id
_entity_poly.type
_entity_poly.pdbx_seq_one_letter_code
_entity_poly.pdbx_strand_id
1 'polypeptide(L)'
;MMVSAKGNNEITELLSDWYVEIRSRRIGNAHQLKEIIDSKMHNIEEDQDLLLYYSLLDFRYQFVIDNLSVSKSSFDKVEAFDMPTDNFLAYYYHFFKGIHASTIGEYQIAKESYEKAEKLLDCIPDELEKAEFYYKVGAFHYDIYQGLLSYKKVSEAREIFAQHAGYEINVAFCDNLIGLACTHLREWELAEEYFTKAMDMFQKIDEEQFILMVRQNLGLMYATQNLSPLAIRYLSEVNQKMPNNYKALFIEAREHMKEGNHSVAKDLIAKGYSVCQEIENIEYLHHFKILDAMNGGFPAEALEMTVLKGVSYFKEQELFEFIKEYEEYLATAFYKENNHIKASHYFYSCSQAGKKVIEKEALK
;
A
#
# COMPACT_ATOMS: atom_id res chain seq x y z
N MET A 1 7.82 -28.12 -34.65
CA MET A 1 6.53 -27.41 -34.42
C MET A 1 5.62 -28.13 -33.41
N MET A 2 5.38 -29.45 -33.46
CA MET A 2 4.55 -30.13 -32.42
C MET A 2 5.20 -30.22 -31.02
N VAL A 3 6.54 -30.31 -30.92
CA VAL A 3 7.25 -30.41 -29.63
C VAL A 3 7.26 -29.08 -28.87
N SER A 4 7.41 -27.95 -29.58
CA SER A 4 7.36 -26.61 -28.99
C SER A 4 5.93 -26.26 -28.50
N ALA A 5 4.89 -26.60 -29.27
CA ALA A 5 3.50 -26.39 -28.85
C ALA A 5 3.12 -27.19 -27.58
N LYS A 6 3.65 -28.41 -27.42
CA LYS A 6 3.41 -29.22 -26.22
C LYS A 6 4.16 -28.67 -24.99
N GLY A 7 5.41 -28.22 -25.17
CA GLY A 7 6.18 -27.57 -24.11
C GLY A 7 5.52 -26.29 -23.61
N ASN A 8 5.07 -25.42 -24.52
CA ASN A 8 4.42 -24.15 -24.14
C ASN A 8 3.12 -24.38 -23.34
N ASN A 9 2.34 -25.42 -23.67
CA ASN A 9 1.16 -25.78 -22.87
C ASN A 9 1.52 -26.24 -21.46
N GLU A 10 2.55 -27.08 -21.30
CA GLU A 10 2.98 -27.56 -19.98
C GLU A 10 3.50 -26.40 -19.10
N ILE A 11 4.20 -25.41 -19.68
CA ILE A 11 4.64 -24.23 -18.92
C ILE A 11 3.45 -23.31 -18.58
N THR A 12 2.49 -23.15 -19.50
CA THR A 12 1.29 -22.33 -19.23
C THR A 12 0.47 -22.88 -18.06
N GLU A 13 0.35 -24.21 -17.95
CA GLU A 13 -0.27 -24.87 -16.79
C GLU A 13 0.52 -24.59 -15.51
N LEU A 14 1.86 -24.74 -15.53
CA LEU A 14 2.71 -24.44 -14.37
C LEU A 14 2.62 -22.98 -13.91
N LEU A 15 2.57 -22.02 -14.83
CA LEU A 15 2.38 -20.61 -14.50
C LEU A 15 1.01 -20.37 -13.86
N SER A 16 -0.03 -21.05 -14.35
CA SER A 16 -1.37 -20.97 -13.77
C SER A 16 -1.42 -21.54 -12.35
N ASP A 17 -0.80 -22.70 -12.12
CA ASP A 17 -0.66 -23.30 -10.79
C ASP A 17 0.15 -22.40 -9.85
N TRP A 18 1.25 -21.81 -10.36
CA TRP A 18 2.06 -20.87 -9.60
C TRP A 18 1.24 -19.66 -9.16
N TYR A 19 0.42 -19.12 -10.05
CA TYR A 19 -0.44 -17.99 -9.71
C TYR A 19 -1.50 -18.33 -8.65
N VAL A 20 -2.05 -19.55 -8.69
CA VAL A 20 -2.95 -20.05 -7.63
C VAL A 20 -2.25 -20.09 -6.27
N GLU A 21 -1.00 -20.57 -6.20
CA GLU A 21 -0.22 -20.57 -4.96
C GLU A 21 0.10 -19.15 -4.47
N ILE A 22 0.44 -18.23 -5.38
CA ILE A 22 0.68 -16.81 -5.07
C ILE A 22 -0.56 -16.17 -4.45
N ARG A 23 -1.73 -16.33 -5.09
CA ARG A 23 -3.00 -15.75 -4.63
C ARG A 23 -3.50 -16.35 -3.33
N SER A 24 -3.28 -17.65 -3.14
CA SER A 24 -3.61 -18.35 -1.90
C SER A 24 -2.59 -18.10 -0.78
N ARG A 25 -1.54 -17.31 -1.07
CA ARG A 25 -0.46 -16.92 -0.14
C ARG A 25 0.29 -18.10 0.46
N ARG A 26 0.38 -19.21 -0.29
CA ARG A 26 1.14 -20.41 0.08
C ARG A 26 2.59 -20.24 -0.38
N ILE A 27 3.33 -19.36 0.30
CA ILE A 27 4.64 -18.86 -0.17
C ILE A 27 5.65 -19.98 -0.40
N GLY A 28 5.68 -20.99 0.49
CA GLY A 28 6.56 -22.16 0.33
C GLY A 28 6.29 -22.92 -0.96
N ASN A 29 5.03 -23.18 -1.30
CA ASN A 29 4.64 -23.85 -2.54
C ASN A 29 4.93 -22.97 -3.76
N ALA A 30 4.60 -21.68 -3.68
CA ALA A 30 4.88 -20.73 -4.75
C ALA A 30 6.39 -20.64 -5.06
N HIS A 31 7.24 -20.73 -4.02
CA HIS A 31 8.69 -20.77 -4.20
C HIS A 31 9.15 -22.03 -4.96
N GLN A 32 8.65 -23.21 -4.56
CA GLN A 32 8.99 -24.47 -5.22
C GLN A 32 8.56 -24.46 -6.70
N LEU A 33 7.36 -23.97 -7.01
CA LEU A 33 6.91 -23.83 -8.39
C LEU A 33 7.77 -22.86 -9.20
N LYS A 34 8.18 -21.73 -8.58
CA LYS A 34 9.09 -20.78 -9.22
C LYS A 34 10.41 -21.45 -9.62
N GLU A 35 11.05 -22.22 -8.73
CA GLU A 35 12.31 -22.92 -9.06
C GLU A 35 12.14 -23.89 -10.24
N ILE A 36 11.02 -24.61 -10.29
CA ILE A 36 10.70 -25.52 -11.39
C ILE A 36 10.52 -24.76 -12.70
N ILE A 37 9.74 -23.66 -12.68
CA ILE A 37 9.49 -22.83 -13.86
C ILE A 37 10.80 -22.24 -14.37
N ASP A 38 11.61 -21.63 -13.49
CA ASP A 38 12.90 -21.01 -13.83
C ASP A 38 13.85 -22.01 -14.51
N SER A 39 13.86 -23.28 -14.07
CA SER A 39 14.66 -24.35 -14.70
C SER A 39 14.23 -24.69 -16.13
N LYS A 40 12.97 -24.41 -16.49
CA LYS A 40 12.39 -24.69 -17.81
C LYS A 40 12.41 -23.47 -18.74
N MET A 41 12.52 -22.25 -18.20
CA MET A 41 12.44 -21.00 -18.96
C MET A 41 13.47 -20.86 -20.07
N HIS A 42 14.68 -21.41 -19.91
CA HIS A 42 15.73 -21.40 -20.94
C HIS A 42 15.34 -22.07 -22.27
N ASN A 43 14.28 -22.89 -22.28
CA ASN A 43 13.84 -23.62 -23.47
C ASN A 43 12.70 -22.91 -24.23
N ILE A 44 12.28 -21.72 -23.81
CA ILE A 44 11.03 -21.05 -24.24
C ILE A 44 11.29 -19.65 -24.84
N GLU A 45 12.54 -19.34 -25.19
CA GLU A 45 13.00 -17.96 -25.49
C GLU A 45 12.26 -17.25 -26.65
N GLU A 46 11.43 -17.94 -27.44
CA GLU A 46 10.73 -17.39 -28.61
C GLU A 46 9.29 -16.91 -28.34
N ASP A 47 8.65 -17.29 -27.22
CA ASP A 47 7.23 -16.97 -26.96
C ASP A 47 7.08 -15.72 -26.07
N GLN A 48 6.81 -14.57 -26.71
CA GLN A 48 6.71 -13.28 -26.02
C GLN A 48 5.52 -13.20 -25.05
N ASP A 49 4.40 -13.84 -25.35
CA ASP A 49 3.22 -13.84 -24.47
C ASP A 49 3.51 -14.65 -23.19
N LEU A 50 4.21 -15.77 -23.33
CA LEU A 50 4.59 -16.62 -22.20
C LEU A 50 5.65 -15.95 -21.31
N LEU A 51 6.62 -15.27 -21.92
CA LEU A 51 7.63 -14.47 -21.21
C LEU A 51 7.01 -13.28 -20.47
N LEU A 52 6.02 -12.61 -21.09
CA LEU A 52 5.26 -11.55 -20.45
C LEU A 52 4.45 -12.10 -19.27
N TYR A 53 3.75 -13.22 -19.45
CA TYR A 53 2.96 -13.83 -18.38
C TYR A 53 3.83 -14.20 -17.18
N TYR A 54 4.98 -14.84 -17.44
CA TYR A 54 5.98 -15.10 -16.40
C TYR A 54 6.42 -13.82 -15.69
N SER A 55 6.75 -12.76 -16.43
CA SER A 55 7.24 -11.49 -15.85
C SER A 55 6.18 -10.82 -14.97
N LEU A 56 4.90 -10.88 -15.37
CA LEU A 56 3.76 -10.42 -14.58
C LEU A 56 3.64 -11.19 -13.27
N LEU A 57 3.72 -12.52 -13.32
CA LEU A 57 3.64 -13.37 -12.14
C LEU A 57 4.85 -13.23 -11.22
N ASP A 58 6.06 -13.04 -11.78
CA ASP A 58 7.27 -12.78 -11.01
C ASP A 58 7.14 -11.48 -10.23
N PHE A 59 6.70 -10.39 -10.86
CA PHE A 59 6.38 -9.15 -10.13
C PHE A 59 5.36 -9.40 -9.02
N ARG A 60 4.26 -10.09 -9.32
CA ARG A 60 3.20 -10.36 -8.35
C ARG A 60 3.70 -11.21 -7.18
N TYR A 61 4.55 -12.19 -7.42
CA TYR A 61 5.20 -13.02 -6.41
C TYR A 61 6.12 -12.20 -5.50
N GLN A 62 7.02 -11.40 -6.08
CA GLN A 62 7.91 -10.50 -5.32
C GLN A 62 7.09 -9.54 -4.45
N PHE A 63 5.99 -9.00 -4.98
CA PHE A 63 5.08 -8.15 -4.23
C PHE A 63 4.46 -8.87 -3.01
N VAL A 64 4.08 -10.16 -3.10
CA VAL A 64 3.54 -10.88 -1.93
C VAL A 64 4.59 -11.01 -0.84
N ILE A 65 5.83 -11.31 -1.22
CA ILE A 65 6.93 -11.57 -0.29
C ILE A 65 7.35 -10.29 0.42
N ASP A 66 7.62 -9.24 -0.35
CA ASP A 66 8.12 -7.97 0.18
C ASP A 66 7.53 -6.79 -0.60
N ASN A 67 6.34 -6.37 -0.18
CA ASN A 67 5.71 -5.18 -0.74
C ASN A 67 6.41 -3.87 -0.34
N LEU A 68 7.23 -3.87 0.72
CA LEU A 68 7.91 -2.67 1.21
C LEU A 68 9.15 -2.36 0.37
N SER A 69 9.73 -3.36 -0.31
CA SER A 69 10.86 -3.18 -1.22
C SER A 69 10.47 -2.78 -2.65
N VAL A 70 9.18 -2.68 -2.95
CA VAL A 70 8.71 -2.35 -4.31
C VAL A 70 9.12 -0.92 -4.66
N SER A 71 9.91 -0.80 -5.71
CA SER A 71 10.46 0.44 -6.25
C SER A 71 9.89 0.74 -7.63
N LYS A 72 10.23 1.92 -8.18
CA LYS A 72 9.86 2.30 -9.55
C LYS A 72 10.30 1.27 -10.59
N SER A 73 11.51 0.73 -10.45
CA SER A 73 12.07 -0.25 -11.39
C SER A 73 11.54 -1.67 -11.24
N SER A 74 10.73 -1.95 -10.21
CA SER A 74 10.21 -3.30 -9.95
C SER A 74 9.29 -3.82 -11.06
N PHE A 75 8.76 -2.94 -11.91
CA PHE A 75 7.88 -3.30 -13.04
C PHE A 75 8.57 -3.18 -14.41
N ASP A 76 9.85 -2.78 -14.48
CA ASP A 76 10.56 -2.50 -15.74
C ASP A 76 10.61 -3.71 -16.67
N LYS A 77 10.75 -4.93 -16.11
CA LYS A 77 10.74 -6.17 -16.90
C LYS A 77 9.44 -6.34 -17.67
N VAL A 78 8.30 -5.97 -17.08
CA VAL A 78 6.99 -6.06 -17.72
C VAL A 78 6.83 -4.96 -18.78
N GLU A 79 7.30 -3.75 -18.49
CA GLU A 79 7.24 -2.61 -19.42
C GLU A 79 8.20 -2.75 -20.63
N ALA A 80 9.11 -3.72 -20.60
CA ALA A 80 9.97 -4.05 -21.74
C ALA A 80 9.22 -4.77 -22.88
N PHE A 81 8.04 -5.32 -22.61
CA PHE A 81 7.19 -5.98 -23.59
C PHE A 81 6.18 -5.01 -24.20
N ASP A 82 5.70 -5.34 -25.41
CA ASP A 82 4.58 -4.62 -26.01
C ASP A 82 3.30 -4.83 -25.18
N MET A 83 2.56 -3.75 -24.97
CA MET A 83 1.35 -3.75 -24.15
C MET A 83 0.24 -4.59 -24.81
N PRO A 84 -0.28 -5.65 -24.14
CA PRO A 84 -1.33 -6.49 -24.71
C PRO A 84 -2.65 -5.72 -24.84
N THR A 85 -3.31 -5.81 -25.98
CA THR A 85 -4.48 -4.97 -26.27
C THR A 85 -5.84 -5.60 -25.99
N ASP A 86 -5.98 -6.94 -26.05
CA ASP A 86 -7.29 -7.59 -25.90
C ASP A 86 -7.22 -9.08 -25.54
N ASN A 87 -6.68 -9.40 -24.36
CA ASN A 87 -6.68 -10.76 -23.80
C ASN A 87 -6.55 -10.73 -22.26
N PHE A 88 -6.47 -11.91 -21.63
CA PHE A 88 -6.29 -12.01 -20.17
C PHE A 88 -4.96 -11.39 -19.69
N LEU A 89 -3.92 -11.33 -20.54
CA LEU A 89 -2.66 -10.64 -20.21
C LEU A 89 -2.84 -9.13 -20.14
N ALA A 90 -3.73 -8.55 -20.95
CA ALA A 90 -4.08 -7.12 -20.85
C ALA A 90 -4.71 -6.80 -19.48
N TYR A 91 -5.57 -7.69 -18.98
CA TYR A 91 -6.11 -7.59 -17.62
C TYR A 91 -4.99 -7.64 -16.58
N TYR A 92 -4.14 -8.68 -16.59
CA TYR A 92 -3.07 -8.81 -15.60
C TYR A 92 -2.04 -7.68 -15.68
N TYR A 93 -1.71 -7.20 -16.88
CA TYR A 93 -0.84 -6.05 -17.08
C TYR A 93 -1.41 -4.82 -16.37
N HIS A 94 -2.66 -4.46 -16.68
CA HIS A 94 -3.29 -3.29 -16.05
C HIS A 94 -3.50 -3.48 -14.55
N PHE A 95 -3.89 -4.67 -14.11
CA PHE A 95 -4.10 -4.96 -12.71
C PHE A 95 -2.80 -4.82 -11.90
N PHE A 96 -1.72 -5.45 -12.36
CA PHE A 96 -0.44 -5.42 -11.66
C PHE A 96 0.27 -4.08 -11.79
N LYS A 97 0.09 -3.35 -12.91
CA LYS A 97 0.51 -1.95 -13.02
C LYS A 97 -0.22 -1.06 -12.02
N GLY A 98 -1.51 -1.31 -11.79
CA GLY A 98 -2.28 -0.66 -10.72
C GLY A 98 -1.67 -0.89 -9.34
N ILE A 99 -1.33 -2.14 -9.02
CA ILE A 99 -0.68 -2.52 -7.76
C ILE A 99 0.68 -1.83 -7.62
N HIS A 100 1.52 -1.88 -8.66
CA HIS A 100 2.83 -1.24 -8.68
C HIS A 100 2.72 0.27 -8.43
N ALA A 101 1.94 0.96 -9.25
CA ALA A 101 1.75 2.40 -9.17
C ALA A 101 1.19 2.84 -7.81
N SER A 102 0.22 2.11 -7.24
CA SER A 102 -0.31 2.39 -5.91
C SER A 102 0.77 2.29 -4.83
N THR A 103 1.66 1.31 -4.96
CA THR A 103 2.71 1.03 -3.96
C THR A 103 3.79 2.11 -3.93
N ILE A 104 4.12 2.67 -5.10
CA ILE A 104 5.14 3.74 -5.23
C ILE A 104 4.56 5.16 -5.12
N GLY A 105 3.26 5.30 -4.86
CA GLY A 105 2.59 6.60 -4.71
C GLY A 105 2.27 7.31 -6.03
N GLU A 106 2.21 6.60 -7.16
CA GLU A 106 1.74 7.12 -8.45
C GLU A 106 0.22 6.86 -8.59
N TYR A 107 -0.58 7.42 -7.69
CA TYR A 107 -2.00 7.10 -7.51
C TYR A 107 -2.89 7.41 -8.72
N GLN A 108 -2.56 8.43 -9.51
CA GLN A 108 -3.30 8.69 -10.76
C GLN A 108 -3.10 7.57 -11.79
N ILE A 109 -1.87 7.07 -11.92
CA ILE A 109 -1.55 5.94 -12.81
C ILE A 109 -2.20 4.67 -12.26
N ALA A 110 -2.19 4.48 -10.94
CA ALA A 110 -2.84 3.35 -10.29
C ALA A 110 -4.35 3.33 -10.60
N LYS A 111 -5.02 4.48 -10.45
CA LYS A 111 -6.44 4.66 -10.76
C LYS A 111 -6.75 4.30 -12.21
N GLU A 112 -6.05 4.91 -13.17
CA GLU A 112 -6.26 4.62 -14.59
C GLU A 112 -6.04 3.15 -14.95
N SER A 113 -5.06 2.51 -14.30
CA SER A 113 -4.73 1.10 -14.52
C SER A 113 -5.81 0.19 -13.92
N TYR A 114 -6.30 0.47 -12.72
CA TYR A 114 -7.42 -0.26 -12.14
C TYR A 114 -8.71 -0.09 -12.96
N GLU A 115 -9.02 1.11 -13.47
CA GLU A 115 -10.18 1.34 -14.34
C GLU A 115 -10.09 0.56 -15.67
N LYS A 116 -8.88 0.40 -16.23
CA LYS A 116 -8.66 -0.44 -17.42
C LYS A 116 -8.80 -1.92 -17.10
N ALA A 117 -8.24 -2.37 -15.97
CA ALA A 117 -8.37 -3.75 -15.52
C ALA A 117 -9.83 -4.12 -15.20
N GLU A 118 -10.60 -3.23 -14.57
CA GLU A 118 -12.02 -3.47 -14.24
C GLU A 118 -12.86 -3.73 -15.50
N LYS A 119 -12.60 -3.01 -16.60
CA LYS A 119 -13.29 -3.22 -17.88
C LYS A 119 -13.05 -4.60 -18.49
N LEU A 120 -11.93 -5.24 -18.15
CA LEU A 120 -11.55 -6.56 -18.63
C LEU A 120 -11.91 -7.67 -17.63
N LEU A 121 -12.33 -7.31 -16.41
CA LEU A 121 -12.58 -8.27 -15.33
C LEU A 121 -13.73 -9.23 -15.65
N ASP A 122 -14.74 -8.78 -16.41
CA ASP A 122 -15.85 -9.63 -16.84
C ASP A 122 -15.41 -10.76 -17.79
N CYS A 123 -14.26 -10.60 -18.46
CA CYS A 123 -13.65 -11.63 -19.29
C CYS A 123 -12.88 -12.69 -18.47
N ILE A 124 -12.74 -12.49 -17.16
CA ILE A 124 -12.08 -13.42 -16.26
C ILE A 124 -13.13 -14.30 -15.56
N PRO A 125 -13.21 -15.61 -15.87
CA PRO A 125 -14.25 -16.49 -15.34
C PRO A 125 -14.01 -16.90 -13.88
N ASP A 126 -12.78 -16.75 -13.37
CA ASP A 126 -12.41 -17.14 -12.01
C ASP A 126 -12.89 -16.10 -10.98
N GLU A 127 -13.86 -16.49 -10.16
CA GLU A 127 -14.41 -15.64 -9.11
C GLU A 127 -13.37 -15.26 -8.04
N LEU A 128 -12.40 -16.13 -7.77
CA LEU A 128 -11.33 -15.84 -6.81
C LEU A 128 -10.36 -14.79 -7.37
N GLU A 129 -10.25 -14.63 -8.69
CA GLU A 129 -9.51 -13.51 -9.30
C GLU A 129 -10.26 -12.20 -9.12
N LYS A 130 -11.60 -12.23 -9.20
CA LYS A 130 -12.44 -11.06 -8.89
C LYS A 130 -12.29 -10.64 -7.43
N ALA A 131 -12.22 -11.60 -6.51
CA ALA A 131 -11.94 -11.31 -5.10
C ALA A 131 -10.56 -10.65 -4.90
N GLU A 132 -9.53 -11.14 -5.57
CA GLU A 132 -8.18 -10.53 -5.52
C GLU A 132 -8.19 -9.11 -6.09
N PHE A 133 -8.90 -8.89 -7.20
CA PHE A 133 -9.11 -7.57 -7.78
C PHE A 133 -9.77 -6.61 -6.78
N TYR A 134 -10.90 -7.01 -6.19
CA TYR A 134 -11.62 -6.19 -5.21
C TYR A 134 -10.80 -5.92 -3.95
N TYR A 135 -10.02 -6.89 -3.47
CA TYR A 135 -9.10 -6.69 -2.34
C TYR A 135 -8.08 -5.59 -2.65
N LYS A 136 -7.47 -5.61 -3.84
CA LYS A 136 -6.45 -4.63 -4.24
C LYS A 136 -7.01 -3.26 -4.55
N VAL A 137 -8.15 -3.17 -5.23
CA VAL A 137 -8.86 -1.89 -5.42
C VAL A 137 -9.30 -1.32 -4.07
N GLY A 138 -9.74 -2.17 -3.15
CA GLY A 138 -10.04 -1.78 -1.77
C GLY A 138 -8.83 -1.22 -1.02
N ALA A 139 -7.66 -1.83 -1.19
CA ALA A 139 -6.40 -1.31 -0.62
C ALA A 139 -6.01 0.04 -1.23
N PHE A 140 -6.13 0.18 -2.55
CA PHE A 140 -5.92 1.45 -3.25
C PHE A 140 -6.84 2.56 -2.71
N HIS A 141 -8.14 2.28 -2.55
CA HIS A 141 -9.09 3.24 -1.96
C HIS A 141 -8.71 3.63 -0.53
N TYR A 142 -8.14 2.72 0.25
CA TYR A 142 -7.60 3.06 1.58
C TYR A 142 -6.44 4.05 1.46
N ASP A 143 -5.46 3.77 0.59
CA ASP A 143 -4.27 4.61 0.40
C ASP A 143 -4.62 6.04 -0.04
N ILE A 144 -5.68 6.22 -0.83
CA ILE A 144 -6.14 7.54 -1.30
C ILE A 144 -7.21 8.20 -0.41
N TYR A 145 -7.37 7.73 0.82
CA TYR A 145 -8.31 8.25 1.83
C TYR A 145 -9.78 8.20 1.41
N GLN A 146 -10.22 7.07 0.83
CA GLN A 146 -11.62 6.78 0.54
C GLN A 146 -12.10 5.58 1.37
N GLY A 147 -12.20 5.80 2.70
CA GLY A 147 -12.44 4.73 3.68
C GLY A 147 -13.69 3.88 3.41
N LEU A 148 -14.80 4.52 3.03
CA LEU A 148 -16.06 3.81 2.74
C LEU A 148 -15.98 2.91 1.49
N LEU A 149 -15.32 3.39 0.42
CA LEU A 149 -15.12 2.58 -0.79
C LEU A 149 -14.17 1.42 -0.54
N SER A 150 -13.12 1.66 0.25
CA SER A 150 -12.23 0.62 0.72
C SER A 150 -13.01 -0.46 1.48
N TYR A 151 -13.77 -0.08 2.51
CA TYR A 151 -14.61 -1.00 3.28
C TYR A 151 -15.52 -1.85 2.38
N LYS A 152 -16.24 -1.20 1.45
CA LYS A 152 -17.15 -1.87 0.53
C LYS A 152 -16.44 -2.91 -0.34
N LYS A 153 -15.38 -2.52 -1.06
CA LYS A 153 -14.66 -3.40 -1.99
C LYS A 153 -13.97 -4.56 -1.26
N VAL A 154 -13.38 -4.30 -0.09
CA VAL A 154 -12.73 -5.36 0.69
C VAL A 154 -13.76 -6.32 1.29
N SER A 155 -14.94 -5.83 1.66
CA SER A 155 -16.05 -6.69 2.10
C SER A 155 -16.55 -7.60 0.97
N GLU A 156 -16.70 -7.07 -0.25
CA GLU A 156 -17.02 -7.88 -1.44
C GLU A 156 -15.97 -8.98 -1.68
N ALA A 157 -14.68 -8.65 -1.61
CA ALA A 157 -13.59 -9.64 -1.71
C ALA A 157 -13.68 -10.71 -0.62
N ARG A 158 -13.93 -10.28 0.62
CA ARG A 158 -14.01 -11.15 1.79
C ARG A 158 -15.15 -12.15 1.68
N GLU A 159 -16.33 -11.71 1.22
CA GLU A 159 -17.50 -12.55 1.03
C GLU A 159 -17.25 -13.67 0.02
N ILE A 160 -16.54 -13.36 -1.07
CA ILE A 160 -16.12 -14.36 -2.05
C ILE A 160 -15.13 -15.33 -1.40
N PHE A 161 -14.02 -14.85 -0.84
CA PHE A 161 -13.00 -15.73 -0.24
C PHE A 161 -13.57 -16.66 0.84
N ALA A 162 -14.51 -16.19 1.65
CA ALA A 162 -15.14 -16.97 2.71
C ALA A 162 -15.99 -18.15 2.20
N GLN A 163 -16.37 -18.17 0.92
CA GLN A 163 -17.12 -19.26 0.30
C GLN A 163 -16.22 -20.41 -0.21
N HIS A 164 -14.90 -20.21 -0.22
CA HIS A 164 -13.94 -21.18 -0.75
C HIS A 164 -13.01 -21.72 0.34
N ALA A 165 -12.98 -23.05 0.51
CA ALA A 165 -12.06 -23.71 1.43
C ALA A 165 -10.60 -23.48 1.00
N GLY A 166 -9.72 -23.23 1.97
CA GLY A 166 -8.30 -22.95 1.71
C GLY A 166 -7.96 -21.46 1.48
N TYR A 167 -8.94 -20.57 1.59
CA TYR A 167 -8.77 -19.11 1.48
C TYR A 167 -8.96 -18.37 2.82
N GLU A 168 -8.86 -19.08 3.95
CA GLU A 168 -9.01 -18.52 5.29
C GLU A 168 -7.94 -17.44 5.59
N ILE A 169 -6.74 -17.60 5.02
CA ILE A 169 -5.67 -16.60 5.10
C ILE A 169 -6.10 -15.31 4.37
N ASN A 170 -6.67 -15.43 3.16
CA ASN A 170 -7.15 -14.27 2.40
C ASN A 170 -8.28 -13.54 3.13
N VAL A 171 -9.19 -14.28 3.80
CA VAL A 171 -10.22 -13.69 4.67
C VAL A 171 -9.58 -12.87 5.79
N ALA A 172 -8.52 -13.38 6.44
CA ALA A 172 -7.81 -12.63 7.49
C ALA A 172 -7.11 -11.37 6.96
N PHE A 173 -6.57 -11.41 5.73
CA PHE A 173 -6.06 -10.20 5.07
C PHE A 173 -7.16 -9.18 4.79
N CYS A 174 -8.34 -9.63 4.34
CA CYS A 174 -9.51 -8.77 4.20
C CYS A 174 -9.94 -8.17 5.53
N ASP A 175 -10.02 -8.97 6.60
CA ASP A 175 -10.35 -8.49 7.95
C ASP A 175 -9.36 -7.39 8.39
N ASN A 176 -8.05 -7.62 8.24
CA ASN A 176 -7.04 -6.61 8.57
C ASN A 176 -7.23 -5.30 7.78
N LEU A 177 -7.52 -5.38 6.48
CA LEU A 177 -7.72 -4.18 5.65
C LEU A 177 -9.06 -3.49 5.93
N ILE A 178 -10.10 -4.22 6.32
CA ILE A 178 -11.35 -3.65 6.84
C ILE A 178 -11.07 -2.89 8.14
N GLY A 179 -10.25 -3.45 9.04
CA GLY A 179 -9.84 -2.75 10.26
C GLY A 179 -9.14 -1.41 9.99
N LEU A 180 -8.29 -1.37 8.95
CA LEU A 180 -7.69 -0.13 8.47
C LEU A 180 -8.72 0.87 7.92
N ALA A 181 -9.69 0.41 7.11
CA ALA A 181 -10.78 1.25 6.63
C ALA A 181 -11.63 1.82 7.80
N CYS A 182 -11.98 1.00 8.78
CA CYS A 182 -12.65 1.42 10.01
C CYS A 182 -11.83 2.45 10.80
N THR A 183 -10.50 2.31 10.82
CA THR A 183 -9.59 3.28 11.44
C THR A 183 -9.68 4.66 10.76
N HIS A 184 -9.72 4.72 9.41
CA HIS A 184 -9.95 5.98 8.69
C HIS A 184 -11.33 6.59 8.99
N LEU A 185 -12.35 5.74 9.12
CA LEU A 185 -13.72 6.14 9.46
C LEU A 185 -13.92 6.48 10.94
N ARG A 186 -12.88 6.32 11.77
CA ARG A 186 -12.91 6.52 13.24
C ARG A 186 -13.83 5.56 13.99
N GLU A 187 -14.12 4.40 13.40
CA GLU A 187 -14.86 3.30 14.00
C GLU A 187 -13.90 2.38 14.78
N TRP A 188 -13.35 2.89 15.89
CA TRP A 188 -12.21 2.28 16.60
C TRP A 188 -12.52 0.87 17.15
N GLU A 189 -13.69 0.70 17.75
CA GLU A 189 -14.11 -0.59 18.32
C GLU A 189 -14.22 -1.66 17.23
N LEU A 190 -14.82 -1.29 16.09
CA LEU A 190 -14.94 -2.18 14.94
C LEU A 190 -13.58 -2.49 14.32
N ALA A 191 -12.69 -1.48 14.23
CA ALA A 191 -11.33 -1.69 13.76
C ALA A 191 -10.58 -2.72 14.62
N GLU A 192 -10.66 -2.60 15.94
CA GLU A 192 -10.03 -3.53 16.88
C GLU A 192 -10.60 -4.95 16.78
N GLU A 193 -11.92 -5.10 16.59
CA GLU A 193 -12.56 -6.40 16.36
C GLU A 193 -11.98 -7.09 15.10
N TYR A 194 -11.87 -6.36 13.99
CA TYR A 194 -11.34 -6.89 12.74
C TYR A 194 -9.84 -7.19 12.81
N PHE A 195 -9.04 -6.32 13.45
CA PHE A 195 -7.63 -6.60 13.70
C PHE A 195 -7.45 -7.85 14.58
N THR A 196 -8.30 -8.04 15.59
CA THR A 196 -8.25 -9.24 16.44
C THR A 196 -8.57 -10.51 15.65
N LYS A 197 -9.61 -10.49 14.80
CA LYS A 197 -9.92 -11.64 13.91
C LYS A 197 -8.75 -12.01 13.00
N ALA A 198 -8.11 -11.01 12.38
CA ALA A 198 -6.95 -11.22 11.53
C ALA A 198 -5.75 -11.78 12.34
N MET A 199 -5.48 -11.18 13.51
CA MET A 199 -4.41 -11.59 14.42
C MET A 199 -4.57 -13.05 14.84
N ASP A 200 -5.78 -13.46 15.27
CA ASP A 200 -6.07 -14.82 15.70
C ASP A 200 -5.80 -15.84 14.60
N MET A 201 -6.09 -15.49 13.34
CA MET A 201 -5.79 -16.37 12.21
C MET A 201 -4.28 -16.45 11.95
N PHE A 202 -3.58 -15.32 11.92
CA PHE A 202 -2.14 -15.29 11.66
C PHE A 202 -1.33 -15.97 12.76
N GLN A 203 -1.78 -15.91 14.01
CA GLN A 203 -1.21 -16.67 15.12
C GLN A 203 -1.43 -18.19 14.98
N LYS A 204 -2.58 -18.62 14.46
CA LYS A 204 -2.86 -20.06 14.26
C LYS A 204 -1.96 -20.70 13.22
N ILE A 205 -1.55 -19.94 12.20
CA ILE A 205 -0.65 -20.40 11.14
C ILE A 205 0.83 -20.09 11.41
N ASP A 206 1.15 -19.48 12.55
CA ASP A 206 2.51 -19.12 12.99
C ASP A 206 3.29 -18.24 11.99
N GLU A 207 2.60 -17.30 11.33
CA GLU A 207 3.20 -16.38 10.35
C GLU A 207 3.57 -15.04 11.00
N GLU A 208 4.80 -14.94 11.51
CA GLU A 208 5.29 -13.77 12.26
C GLU A 208 5.18 -12.44 11.47
N GLN A 209 5.46 -12.45 10.17
CA GLN A 209 5.37 -11.25 9.33
C GLN A 209 3.94 -10.70 9.27
N PHE A 210 2.93 -11.57 9.24
CA PHE A 210 1.52 -11.15 9.20
C PHE A 210 1.06 -10.65 10.57
N ILE A 211 1.55 -11.25 11.65
CA ILE A 211 1.33 -10.75 13.02
C ILE A 211 1.90 -9.34 13.18
N LEU A 212 3.12 -9.08 12.69
CA LEU A 212 3.74 -7.76 12.75
C LEU A 212 3.01 -6.72 11.91
N MET A 213 2.46 -7.12 10.75
CA MET A 213 1.61 -6.25 9.93
C MET A 213 0.36 -5.81 10.71
N VAL A 214 -0.34 -6.71 11.40
CA VAL A 214 -1.51 -6.33 12.21
C VAL A 214 -1.11 -5.44 13.38
N ARG A 215 0.04 -5.71 14.02
CA ARG A 215 0.57 -4.85 15.11
C ARG A 215 0.91 -3.43 14.63
N GLN A 216 1.47 -3.28 13.44
CA GLN A 216 1.68 -1.98 12.83
C GLN A 216 0.35 -1.22 12.68
N ASN A 217 -0.69 -1.91 12.20
CA ASN A 217 -2.00 -1.30 11.99
C ASN A 217 -2.69 -0.91 13.30
N LEU A 218 -2.55 -1.73 14.36
CA LEU A 218 -2.96 -1.35 15.71
C LEU A 218 -2.17 -0.11 16.21
N GLY A 219 -0.87 -0.07 15.97
CA GLY A 219 -0.03 1.10 16.28
C GLY A 219 -0.52 2.37 15.58
N LEU A 220 -0.89 2.28 14.30
CA LEU A 220 -1.52 3.37 13.56
C LEU A 220 -2.86 3.78 14.18
N MET A 221 -3.73 2.82 14.51
CA MET A 221 -5.04 3.07 15.11
C MET A 221 -4.94 3.75 16.48
N TYR A 222 -3.97 3.40 17.31
CA TYR A 222 -3.76 4.10 18.57
C TYR A 222 -3.14 5.48 18.37
N ALA A 223 -2.27 5.66 17.36
CA ALA A 223 -1.72 6.96 17.00
C ALA A 223 -2.80 7.95 16.52
N THR A 224 -3.79 7.48 15.74
CA THR A 224 -4.93 8.30 15.28
C THR A 224 -5.87 8.72 16.42
N GLN A 225 -5.87 7.96 17.53
CA GLN A 225 -6.58 8.31 18.77
C GLN A 225 -5.77 9.22 19.71
N ASN A 226 -4.55 9.63 19.31
CA ASN A 226 -3.60 10.34 20.17
C ASN A 226 -3.18 9.57 21.43
N LEU A 227 -3.17 8.24 21.37
CA LEU A 227 -2.67 7.36 22.43
C LEU A 227 -1.18 7.03 22.18
N SER A 228 -0.34 8.07 22.14
CA SER A 228 1.06 7.97 21.71
C SER A 228 1.89 6.91 22.45
N PRO A 229 1.81 6.73 23.80
CA PRO A 229 2.56 5.68 24.48
C PRO A 229 2.19 4.25 24.03
N LEU A 230 0.90 4.02 23.72
CA LEU A 230 0.43 2.72 23.25
C LEU A 230 0.86 2.48 21.79
N ALA A 231 0.72 3.49 20.94
CA ALA A 231 1.19 3.44 19.56
C ALA A 231 2.70 3.13 19.49
N ILE A 232 3.53 3.86 20.23
CA ILE A 232 4.98 3.65 20.31
C ILE A 232 5.28 2.20 20.72
N ARG A 233 4.62 1.66 21.74
CA ARG A 233 4.85 0.27 22.19
C ARG A 233 4.67 -0.74 21.07
N TYR A 234 3.60 -0.64 20.28
CA TYR A 234 3.35 -1.54 19.14
C TYR A 234 4.38 -1.32 18.02
N LEU A 235 4.65 -0.06 17.68
CA LEU A 235 5.50 0.29 16.54
C LEU A 235 6.98 -0.01 16.80
N SER A 236 7.48 0.18 18.03
CA SER A 236 8.86 -0.18 18.40
C SER A 236 9.10 -1.68 18.23
N GLU A 237 8.13 -2.54 18.60
CA GLU A 237 8.24 -3.99 18.39
C GLU A 237 8.31 -4.32 16.88
N VAL A 238 7.47 -3.67 16.07
CA VAL A 238 7.49 -3.83 14.61
C VAL A 238 8.84 -3.40 14.05
N ASN A 239 9.34 -2.21 14.40
CA ASN A 239 10.59 -1.67 13.85
C ASN A 239 11.85 -2.39 14.34
N GLN A 240 11.78 -3.10 15.47
CA GLN A 240 12.85 -4.01 15.90
C GLN A 240 12.98 -5.24 14.99
N LYS A 241 11.85 -5.79 14.52
CA LYS A 241 11.81 -7.01 13.70
C LYS A 241 11.78 -6.73 12.19
N MET A 242 11.22 -5.59 11.79
CA MET A 242 11.11 -5.13 10.41
C MET A 242 11.80 -3.75 10.29
N PRO A 243 13.15 -3.71 10.32
CA PRO A 243 13.89 -2.46 10.40
C PRO A 243 13.70 -1.53 9.20
N ASN A 244 13.27 -2.06 8.05
CA ASN A 244 13.03 -1.31 6.81
C ASN A 244 11.57 -0.89 6.64
N ASN A 245 10.73 -1.06 7.66
CA ASN A 245 9.32 -0.68 7.59
C ASN A 245 9.15 0.84 7.73
N TYR A 246 9.33 1.55 6.61
CA TYR A 246 9.30 3.01 6.57
C TYR A 246 7.95 3.60 7.04
N LYS A 247 6.83 2.89 6.84
CA LYS A 247 5.51 3.30 7.34
C LYS A 247 5.48 3.27 8.88
N ALA A 248 5.93 2.17 9.49
CA ALA A 248 6.01 2.05 10.94
C ALA A 248 7.03 3.03 11.55
N LEU A 249 8.20 3.22 10.92
CA LEU A 249 9.20 4.22 11.33
C LEU A 249 8.63 5.64 11.34
N PHE A 250 7.87 6.00 10.31
CA PHE A 250 7.25 7.32 10.20
C PHE A 250 6.25 7.56 11.34
N ILE A 251 5.36 6.61 11.61
CA ILE A 251 4.36 6.73 12.67
C ILE A 251 5.06 6.79 14.04
N GLU A 252 6.02 5.90 14.31
CA GLU A 252 6.74 5.88 15.59
C GLU A 252 7.49 7.19 15.84
N ALA A 253 8.19 7.71 14.82
CA ALA A 253 8.87 8.99 14.90
C ALA A 253 7.92 10.14 15.22
N ARG A 254 6.76 10.19 14.55
CA ARG A 254 5.74 11.21 14.78
C ARG A 254 5.21 11.16 16.21
N GLU A 255 4.95 9.98 16.75
CA GLU A 255 4.49 9.82 18.12
C GLU A 255 5.59 10.16 19.14
N HIS A 256 6.85 9.81 18.91
CA HIS A 256 7.96 10.27 19.75
C HIS A 256 8.11 11.80 19.74
N MET A 257 7.94 12.45 18.59
CA MET A 257 7.95 13.91 18.50
C MET A 257 6.83 14.54 19.34
N LYS A 258 5.61 13.98 19.31
CA LYS A 258 4.48 14.44 20.13
C LYS A 258 4.77 14.34 21.63
N GLU A 259 5.44 13.28 22.06
CA GLU A 259 5.87 13.06 23.45
C GLU A 259 7.11 13.89 23.85
N GLY A 260 7.67 14.71 22.95
CA GLY A 260 8.87 15.51 23.20
C GLY A 260 10.19 14.73 23.15
N ASN A 261 10.16 13.47 22.70
CA ASN A 261 11.32 12.60 22.55
C ASN A 261 12.10 12.89 21.25
N HIS A 262 12.50 14.16 21.06
CA HIS A 262 13.02 14.68 19.79
C HIS A 262 14.26 13.95 19.25
N SER A 263 15.14 13.46 20.14
CA SER A 263 16.33 12.70 19.72
C SER A 263 15.95 11.37 19.08
N VAL A 264 15.04 10.63 19.72
CA VAL A 264 14.57 9.33 19.21
C VAL A 264 13.82 9.51 17.89
N ALA A 265 12.94 10.52 17.83
CA ALA A 265 12.24 10.87 16.60
C ALA A 265 13.22 11.15 15.46
N LYS A 266 14.30 11.92 15.71
CA LYS A 266 15.31 12.25 14.70
C LYS A 266 16.01 11.00 14.14
N ASP A 267 16.37 10.05 14.99
CA ASP A 267 17.04 8.82 14.57
C ASP A 267 16.10 7.95 13.69
N LEU A 268 14.83 7.82 14.10
CA LEU A 268 13.82 7.11 13.33
C LEU A 268 13.52 7.78 11.98
N ILE A 269 13.45 9.12 11.96
CA ILE A 269 13.28 9.92 10.72
C ILE A 269 14.44 9.68 9.76
N ALA A 270 15.68 9.77 10.24
CA ALA A 270 16.86 9.57 9.42
C ALA A 270 16.89 8.15 8.80
N LYS A 271 16.55 7.13 9.61
CA LYS A 271 16.46 5.74 9.15
C LYS A 271 15.37 5.57 8.08
N GLY A 272 14.16 6.04 8.36
CA GLY A 272 13.04 5.92 7.43
C GLY A 272 13.26 6.68 6.13
N TYR A 273 13.86 7.87 6.20
CA TYR A 273 14.25 8.64 5.03
C TYR A 273 15.27 7.88 4.16
N SER A 274 16.30 7.27 4.77
CA SER A 274 17.29 6.45 4.03
C SER A 274 16.63 5.29 3.29
N VAL A 275 15.73 4.56 3.96
CA VAL A 275 14.97 3.47 3.33
C VAL A 275 14.17 3.99 2.13
N CYS A 276 13.42 5.08 2.29
CA CYS A 276 12.64 5.66 1.19
C CYS A 276 13.50 6.19 0.04
N GLN A 277 14.75 6.60 0.30
CA GLN A 277 15.68 6.98 -0.77
C GLN A 277 16.11 5.77 -1.60
N GLU A 278 16.37 4.63 -0.95
CA GLU A 278 16.80 3.40 -1.62
C GLU A 278 15.71 2.83 -2.53
N ILE A 279 14.45 2.87 -2.11
CA ILE A 279 13.30 2.38 -2.89
C ILE A 279 12.64 3.46 -3.77
N GLU A 280 13.19 4.68 -3.78
CA GLU A 280 12.66 5.83 -4.53
C GLU A 280 11.20 6.19 -4.20
N ASN A 281 10.76 6.01 -2.93
CA ASN A 281 9.40 6.34 -2.51
C ASN A 281 9.23 7.85 -2.26
N ILE A 282 8.77 8.57 -3.29
CA ILE A 282 8.67 10.04 -3.31
C ILE A 282 7.73 10.57 -2.22
N GLU A 283 6.58 9.92 -2.01
CA GLU A 283 5.59 10.32 -1.00
C GLU A 283 6.21 10.39 0.40
N TYR A 284 6.82 9.29 0.85
CA TYR A 284 7.36 9.22 2.20
C TYR A 284 8.63 10.06 2.35
N LEU A 285 9.39 10.32 1.29
CA LEU A 285 10.47 11.30 1.34
C LEU A 285 9.95 12.71 1.70
N HIS A 286 8.77 13.10 1.21
CA HIS A 286 8.13 14.35 1.62
C HIS A 286 7.66 14.29 3.08
N HIS A 287 6.98 13.21 3.48
CA HIS A 287 6.53 13.03 4.86
C HIS A 287 7.68 13.12 5.88
N PHE A 288 8.78 12.40 5.65
CA PHE A 288 9.95 12.43 6.53
C PHE A 288 10.63 13.81 6.57
N LYS A 289 10.76 14.51 5.44
CA LYS A 289 11.31 15.88 5.41
C LYS A 289 10.48 16.87 6.21
N ILE A 290 9.15 16.80 6.07
CA ILE A 290 8.24 17.65 6.83
C ILE A 290 8.36 17.33 8.32
N LEU A 291 8.36 16.05 8.68
CA LEU A 291 8.50 15.61 10.07
C LEU A 291 9.85 16.01 10.68
N ASP A 292 10.95 15.95 9.92
CA ASP A 292 12.27 16.43 10.37
C ASP A 292 12.25 17.93 10.68
N ALA A 293 11.68 18.74 9.79
CA ALA A 293 11.57 20.19 9.99
C ALA A 293 10.70 20.53 11.21
N MET A 294 9.61 19.78 11.43
CA MET A 294 8.75 19.93 12.61
C MET A 294 9.50 19.53 13.89
N ASN A 295 10.17 18.38 13.90
CA ASN A 295 10.91 17.86 15.05
C ASN A 295 12.10 18.75 15.42
N GLY A 296 12.76 19.34 14.41
CA GLY A 296 13.85 20.30 14.58
C GLY A 296 13.42 21.68 15.06
N GLY A 297 12.10 21.95 15.15
CA GLY A 297 11.57 23.24 15.58
C GLY A 297 11.93 24.38 14.63
N PHE A 298 11.90 24.13 13.32
CA PHE A 298 12.27 25.15 12.33
C PHE A 298 11.34 26.37 12.42
N PRO A 299 11.84 27.58 12.15
CA PRO A 299 10.98 28.76 11.99
C PRO A 299 9.91 28.50 10.93
N ALA A 300 8.73 29.11 11.10
CA ALA A 300 7.56 28.83 10.27
C ALA A 300 7.82 29.08 8.77
N GLU A 301 8.65 30.07 8.43
CA GLU A 301 9.05 30.32 7.03
C GLU A 301 9.90 29.19 6.41
N ALA A 302 10.80 28.58 7.19
CA ALA A 302 11.60 27.45 6.73
C ALA A 302 10.77 26.16 6.66
N LEU A 303 9.84 25.99 7.60
CA LEU A 303 8.87 24.89 7.57
C LEU A 303 7.94 25.02 6.35
N GLU A 304 7.44 26.23 6.06
CA GLU A 304 6.62 26.55 4.89
C GLU A 304 7.27 26.11 3.59
N MET A 305 8.54 26.43 3.37
CA MET A 305 9.28 25.99 2.18
C MET A 305 9.31 24.46 2.03
N THR A 306 9.40 23.73 3.15
CA THR A 306 9.48 22.26 3.16
C THR A 306 8.12 21.65 2.90
N VAL A 307 7.08 22.16 3.56
CA VAL A 307 5.70 21.71 3.41
C VAL A 307 5.19 22.00 1.99
N LEU A 308 5.43 23.18 1.42
CA LEU A 308 4.94 23.52 0.08
C LEU A 308 5.54 22.62 -1.02
N LYS A 309 6.77 22.11 -0.84
CA LYS A 309 7.32 21.09 -1.74
C LYS A 309 6.53 19.78 -1.69
N GLY A 310 6.13 19.34 -0.50
CA GLY A 310 5.27 18.16 -0.33
C GLY A 310 3.84 18.39 -0.85
N VAL A 311 3.25 19.55 -0.54
CA VAL A 311 1.91 19.94 -1.02
C VAL A 311 1.81 19.91 -2.54
N SER A 312 2.87 20.27 -3.27
CA SER A 312 2.89 20.14 -4.74
C SER A 312 2.63 18.69 -5.18
N TYR A 313 3.33 17.73 -4.58
CA TYR A 313 3.16 16.30 -4.87
C TYR A 313 1.79 15.80 -4.40
N PHE A 314 1.38 16.10 -3.16
CA PHE A 314 0.08 15.67 -2.63
C PHE A 314 -1.09 16.21 -3.44
N LYS A 315 -0.97 17.40 -4.03
CA LYS A 315 -2.00 17.99 -4.89
C LYS A 315 -2.11 17.26 -6.23
N GLU A 316 -0.98 16.88 -6.83
CA GLU A 316 -0.94 16.10 -8.07
C GLU A 316 -1.59 14.72 -7.87
N GLN A 317 -1.33 14.10 -6.72
CA GLN A 317 -1.88 12.80 -6.35
C GLN A 317 -3.27 12.86 -5.67
N GLU A 318 -3.88 14.04 -5.55
CA GLU A 318 -5.19 14.26 -4.91
C GLU A 318 -5.29 13.74 -3.46
N LEU A 319 -4.20 13.84 -2.70
CA LEU A 319 -4.10 13.45 -1.28
C LEU A 319 -4.43 14.65 -0.38
N PHE A 320 -5.69 15.10 -0.42
CA PHE A 320 -6.12 16.31 0.26
C PHE A 320 -6.09 16.23 1.80
N GLU A 321 -6.16 15.02 2.38
CA GLU A 321 -6.01 14.86 3.84
C GLU A 321 -4.62 15.26 4.32
N PHE A 322 -3.55 14.92 3.60
CA PHE A 322 -2.20 15.36 3.94
C PHE A 322 -2.00 16.86 3.76
N ILE A 323 -2.59 17.45 2.71
CA ILE A 323 -2.54 18.91 2.51
C ILE A 323 -3.19 19.61 3.71
N LYS A 324 -4.38 19.17 4.10
CA LYS A 324 -5.11 19.68 5.26
C LYS A 324 -4.28 19.55 6.54
N GLU A 325 -3.76 18.35 6.85
CA GLU A 325 -2.94 18.12 8.05
C GLU A 325 -1.72 19.05 8.09
N TYR A 326 -0.93 19.11 7.01
CA TYR A 326 0.30 19.91 7.00
C TYR A 326 0.08 21.41 6.94
N GLU A 327 -0.96 21.88 6.27
CA GLU A 327 -1.34 23.30 6.28
C GLU A 327 -1.87 23.73 7.66
N GLU A 328 -2.55 22.85 8.40
CA GLU A 328 -2.95 23.13 9.79
C GLU A 328 -1.72 23.29 10.72
N TYR A 329 -0.70 22.44 10.56
CA TYR A 329 0.57 22.60 11.27
C TYR A 329 1.28 23.92 10.91
N LEU A 330 1.34 24.27 9.62
CA LEU A 330 1.89 25.57 9.19
C LEU A 330 1.13 26.75 9.78
N ALA A 331 -0.20 26.71 9.74
CA ALA A 331 -1.04 27.76 10.27
C ALA A 331 -0.76 27.97 11.77
N THR A 332 -0.64 26.87 12.52
CA THR A 332 -0.31 26.88 13.95
C THR A 332 1.11 27.41 14.21
N ALA A 333 2.09 27.05 13.38
CA ALA A 333 3.46 27.54 13.49
C ALA A 333 3.52 29.07 13.29
N PHE A 334 2.93 29.58 12.20
CA PHE A 334 2.86 31.02 11.95
C PHE A 334 2.07 31.77 13.02
N TYR A 335 1.02 31.15 13.57
CA TYR A 335 0.25 31.75 14.66
C TYR A 335 1.11 31.93 15.92
N LYS A 336 1.89 30.92 16.30
CA LYS A 336 2.82 30.98 17.45
C LYS A 336 3.91 32.04 17.27
N GLU A 337 4.28 32.34 16.03
CA GLU A 337 5.22 33.41 15.67
C GLU A 337 4.56 34.78 15.49
N ASN A 338 3.27 34.93 15.80
CA ASN A 338 2.46 36.15 15.64
C ASN A 338 2.29 36.62 14.17
N ASN A 339 2.56 35.76 13.19
CA ASN A 339 2.27 36.04 11.78
C ASN A 339 0.83 35.64 11.44
N HIS A 340 -0.12 36.43 11.93
CA HIS A 340 -1.55 36.13 11.78
C HIS A 340 -2.05 36.16 10.33
N ILE A 341 -1.36 36.87 9.42
CA ILE A 341 -1.72 36.91 8.00
C ILE A 341 -1.47 35.54 7.36
N LYS A 342 -0.26 34.99 7.50
CA LYS A 342 0.06 33.65 6.97
C LYS A 342 -0.72 32.56 7.71
N ALA A 343 -0.87 32.68 9.03
CA ALA A 343 -1.70 31.74 9.80
C ALA A 343 -3.14 31.67 9.25
N SER A 344 -3.78 32.82 9.04
CA SER A 344 -5.14 32.92 8.47
C SER A 344 -5.20 32.33 7.06
N HIS A 345 -4.22 32.62 6.21
CA HIS A 345 -4.12 32.04 4.87
C HIS A 345 -4.10 30.50 4.90
N TYR A 346 -3.26 29.90 5.73
CA TYR A 346 -3.14 28.44 5.81
C TYR A 346 -4.35 27.79 6.49
N PHE A 347 -4.96 28.41 7.50
CA PHE A 347 -6.24 27.91 8.04
C PHE A 347 -7.36 27.92 6.98
N TYR A 348 -7.40 28.96 6.14
CA TYR A 348 -8.35 29.01 5.03
C TYR A 348 -8.06 27.93 3.98
N SER A 349 -6.79 27.77 3.56
CA SER A 349 -6.38 26.75 2.59
C SER A 349 -6.68 25.34 3.07
N CYS A 350 -6.33 25.03 4.33
CA CYS A 350 -6.66 23.79 5.01
C CYS A 350 -8.18 23.51 5.01
N SER A 351 -9.00 24.53 5.26
CA SER A 351 -10.46 24.40 5.16
C SER A 351 -10.93 24.06 3.74
N GLN A 352 -10.31 24.61 2.69
CA GLN A 352 -10.64 24.23 1.31
C GLN A 352 -10.19 22.82 0.98
N ALA A 353 -9.01 22.38 1.44
CA ALA A 353 -8.56 21.00 1.32
C ALA A 353 -9.56 20.04 1.99
N GLY A 354 -10.05 20.37 3.18
CA GLY A 354 -11.09 19.61 3.88
C GLY A 354 -12.41 19.49 3.12
N LYS A 355 -12.83 20.53 2.39
CA LYS A 355 -14.01 20.42 1.51
C LYS A 355 -13.79 19.42 0.38
N LYS A 356 -12.60 19.40 -0.22
CA LYS A 356 -12.26 18.45 -1.27
C LYS A 356 -12.20 17.01 -0.77
N VAL A 357 -11.74 16.78 0.45
CA VAL A 357 -11.83 15.47 1.11
C VAL A 357 -13.30 15.01 1.13
N ILE A 358 -14.20 15.84 1.65
CA ILE A 358 -15.63 15.50 1.74
C ILE A 358 -16.23 15.24 0.35
N GLU A 359 -15.89 16.07 -0.65
CA GLU A 359 -16.33 15.87 -2.04
C GLU A 359 -15.81 14.55 -2.64
N LYS A 360 -14.61 14.12 -2.26
CA LYS A 360 -13.98 12.87 -2.71
C LYS A 360 -14.57 11.63 -2.03
N GLU A 361 -15.06 11.76 -0.81
CA GLU A 361 -15.74 10.70 -0.04
C GLU A 361 -17.24 10.62 -0.31
N ALA A 362 -17.85 11.70 -0.82
CA ALA A 362 -19.26 11.71 -1.17
C ALA A 362 -19.57 10.64 -2.23
N LEU A 363 -20.57 9.79 -1.95
CA LEU A 363 -21.10 8.80 -2.89
C LEU A 363 -21.47 9.49 -4.20
N LYS A 364 -20.92 9.01 -5.31
CA LYS A 364 -21.36 9.36 -6.67
C LYS A 364 -22.32 8.31 -7.20
#